data_AF-G5AJS1-F1
#
_entry.id   AF-G5AJS1-F1
#
_cell.length_a   1.000
_cell.length_b   1.000
_cell.length_c   1.000
_cell.angle_alpha   90.00
_cell.angle_beta   90.00
_cell.angle_gamma   90.00
#
_symmetry.space_group_name_H-M   'P 1'
#
loop_
_entity.id
_entity.type
_entity.pdbx_description
1 polymer ?
#
loop_
_entity_poly.entity_id
_entity_poly.type
_entity_poly.pdbx_seq_one_letter_code
_entity_poly.pdbx_strand_id
1 'polypeptide(L)'
;MKQILGVTEKKLRNLEKKNGKFGDYQERMNKGERLNQDQLNAVSQYQEVTNNLEFAKELQRSFMALSQDIQKTIKKTARREQLMREEAEQKRLKTVLELQYILEKLGDDEVKTDLKQGLAEYRSCRRRSCHCWTSFAS
;
A
#
# COMPACT_ATOMS: atom_id res chain seq x y z
N MET A 1 -3.27 14.57 -6.22
CA MET A 1 -4.49 14.07 -6.88
C MET A 1 -5.68 15.04 -6.76
N LYS A 2 -6.11 15.47 -5.56
CA LYS A 2 -7.29 16.35 -5.40
C LYS A 2 -7.25 17.64 -6.26
N GLN A 3 -6.11 18.34 -6.28
CA GLN A 3 -5.96 19.56 -7.09
C GLN A 3 -6.09 19.29 -8.60
N ILE A 4 -5.48 18.21 -9.11
CA ILE A 4 -5.55 17.82 -10.52
C ILE A 4 -6.99 17.47 -10.90
N LEU A 5 -7.68 16.66 -10.09
CA LEU A 5 -9.08 16.32 -10.30
C LEU A 5 -9.97 17.56 -10.34
N GLY A 6 -9.77 18.53 -9.45
CA GLY A 6 -10.53 19.78 -9.44
C GLY A 6 -10.31 20.65 -10.68
N VAL A 7 -9.07 20.72 -11.18
CA VAL A 7 -8.77 21.43 -12.45
C VAL A 7 -9.43 20.71 -13.63
N THR A 8 -9.37 19.38 -13.68
CA THR A 8 -10.01 18.57 -14.72
C THR A 8 -11.53 18.74 -14.71
N GLU A 9 -12.19 18.69 -13.55
CA GLU A 9 -13.63 18.90 -13.42
C GLU A 9 -14.07 20.28 -13.93
N LYS A 10 -13.30 21.32 -13.61
CA LYS A 10 -13.57 22.68 -14.12
C LYS A 10 -13.45 22.73 -15.64
N LYS A 11 -12.40 22.12 -16.21
CA LYS A 11 -12.20 22.07 -17.66
C LYS A 11 -13.31 21.28 -18.35
N LEU A 12 -13.71 20.15 -17.78
CA LEU A 12 -14.80 19.30 -18.26
C LEU A 12 -16.11 20.09 -18.35
N ARG A 13 -16.52 20.74 -17.25
CA ARG A 13 -17.72 21.56 -17.19
C ARG A 13 -17.70 22.70 -18.20
N ASN A 14 -16.54 23.33 -18.40
CA ASN A 14 -16.38 24.39 -19.38
C ASN A 14 -16.52 23.86 -20.82
N LEU A 15 -15.96 22.68 -21.11
CA LEU A 15 -16.09 22.03 -22.41
C LEU A 15 -17.54 21.58 -22.65
N GLU A 16 -18.23 21.01 -21.65
CA GLU A 16 -19.64 20.63 -21.75
C GLU A 16 -20.54 21.83 -22.10
N LYS A 17 -20.33 22.96 -21.42
CA LYS A 17 -21.05 24.20 -21.72
C LYS A 17 -20.76 24.71 -23.14
N LYS A 18 -19.49 24.69 -23.56
CA LYS A 18 -19.10 25.12 -24.91
C LYS A 18 -19.69 24.19 -25.97
N ASN A 19 -19.66 22.88 -25.72
CA ASN A 19 -20.20 21.85 -26.61
C ASN A 19 -21.70 22.01 -26.80
N GLY A 20 -22.47 22.15 -25.71
CA GLY A 20 -23.93 22.36 -25.81
C GLY A 20 -24.27 23.61 -26.64
N LYS A 21 -23.63 24.75 -26.35
CA LYS A 21 -23.85 25.99 -27.09
C LYS A 21 -23.54 25.86 -28.59
N PHE A 22 -22.48 25.13 -28.94
CA PHE A 22 -22.08 24.95 -30.34
C PHE A 22 -23.02 23.96 -31.04
N GLY A 23 -23.49 22.94 -30.34
CA GLY A 23 -24.54 22.03 -30.81
C GLY A 23 -25.84 22.76 -31.13
N ASP A 24 -26.26 23.71 -30.27
CA ASP A 24 -27.44 24.54 -30.52
C ASP A 24 -27.30 25.35 -31.82
N TYR A 25 -26.11 25.90 -32.09
CA TYR A 25 -25.84 26.61 -33.35
C TYR A 25 -25.85 25.67 -34.55
N GLN A 26 -25.24 24.48 -34.44
CA GLN A 26 -25.26 23.46 -35.48
C GLN A 26 -26.70 23.06 -35.84
N GLU A 27 -27.55 22.84 -34.84
CA GLU A 27 -28.94 22.45 -35.04
C GLU A 27 -29.75 23.56 -35.75
N ARG A 28 -29.58 24.82 -35.33
CA ARG A 28 -30.22 25.98 -35.97
C ARG A 28 -29.78 26.16 -37.42
N MET A 29 -28.49 25.97 -37.71
CA MET A 29 -27.96 25.98 -39.07
C MET A 29 -28.60 24.88 -39.92
N ASN A 30 -28.71 23.66 -39.38
CA ASN A 30 -29.33 22.52 -40.05
C ASN A 30 -30.84 22.74 -40.32
N LYS A 31 -31.51 23.57 -39.51
CA LYS A 31 -32.89 24.03 -39.72
C LYS A 31 -33.02 25.17 -40.74
N GLY A 32 -31.90 25.65 -41.30
CA GLY A 32 -31.88 26.72 -42.30
C GLY A 32 -31.90 28.13 -41.73
N GLU A 33 -31.69 28.31 -40.42
CA GLU A 33 -31.57 29.65 -39.83
C GLU A 33 -30.28 30.34 -40.27
N ARG A 34 -30.36 31.66 -40.54
CA ARG A 34 -29.16 32.48 -40.78
C ARG A 34 -28.39 32.70 -39.48
N LEU A 35 -27.17 32.19 -39.44
CA LEU A 35 -26.21 32.42 -38.37
C LEU A 35 -25.30 33.62 -38.68
N ASN A 36 -24.83 34.30 -37.64
CA ASN A 36 -23.79 35.32 -37.77
C ASN A 36 -22.39 34.67 -37.90
N GLN A 37 -21.36 35.48 -38.20
CA GLN A 37 -20.00 34.97 -38.43
C GLN A 37 -19.43 34.22 -37.22
N ASP A 38 -19.66 34.72 -36.00
CA ASP A 38 -19.16 34.08 -34.77
C ASP A 38 -19.84 32.71 -34.53
N GLN A 39 -21.12 32.58 -34.86
CA GLN A 39 -21.87 31.34 -34.78
C GLN A 39 -21.40 30.32 -35.83
N LEU A 40 -21.10 30.77 -37.06
CA LEU A 40 -20.52 29.92 -38.10
C LEU A 40 -19.12 29.42 -37.71
N ASN A 41 -18.31 30.29 -37.12
CA ASN A 41 -16.99 29.92 -36.58
C ASN A 41 -17.10 28.96 -35.38
N ALA A 42 -18.13 29.09 -34.55
CA ALA A 42 -18.41 28.16 -33.47
C ALA A 42 -18.78 26.77 -34.01
N VAL A 43 -19.65 26.73 -35.02
CA VAL A 43 -20.05 25.51 -35.73
C VAL A 43 -18.84 24.80 -36.34
N SER A 44 -17.92 25.53 -37.00
CA SER A 44 -16.73 24.91 -37.59
C SER A 44 -15.78 24.27 -36.57
N GLN A 45 -15.78 24.77 -35.32
CA GLN A 45 -15.00 24.21 -34.21
C GLN A 45 -15.73 23.13 -33.40
N TYR A 46 -17.00 22.84 -33.70
CA TYR A 46 -17.84 21.99 -32.85
C TYR A 46 -17.30 20.58 -32.68
N GLN A 47 -16.82 19.96 -33.77
CA GLN A 47 -16.24 18.62 -33.72
C GLN A 47 -14.98 18.57 -32.85
N GLU A 48 -14.12 19.59 -32.92
CA GLU A 48 -12.91 19.66 -32.10
C GLU A 48 -13.26 19.77 -30.61
N VAL A 49 -14.26 20.58 -30.26
CA VAL A 49 -14.75 20.71 -28.88
C VAL A 49 -15.36 19.40 -28.39
N THR A 50 -16.07 18.67 -29.25
CA THR A 50 -16.63 17.34 -28.93
C THR A 50 -15.52 16.34 -28.62
N ASN A 51 -14.51 16.24 -29.50
CA ASN A 51 -13.36 15.34 -29.31
C ASN A 51 -12.58 15.69 -28.03
N ASN A 52 -12.33 16.97 -27.78
CA ASN A 52 -11.65 17.44 -26.58
C ASN A 52 -12.45 17.13 -25.30
N LEU A 53 -13.78 17.20 -25.35
CA LEU A 53 -14.64 16.82 -24.24
C LEU A 53 -14.55 15.33 -23.95
N GLU A 54 -14.57 14.48 -24.97
CA GLU A 54 -14.43 13.04 -24.81
C GLU A 54 -13.06 12.66 -24.23
N PHE A 55 -11.99 13.24 -24.76
CA PHE A 55 -10.64 13.07 -24.21
C PHE A 55 -10.56 13.50 -22.74
N ALA A 56 -11.14 14.66 -22.39
CA ALA A 56 -11.16 15.13 -21.01
C ALA A 56 -11.93 14.17 -20.07
N LYS A 57 -13.04 13.58 -20.54
CA LYS A 57 -13.80 12.56 -19.79
C LYS A 57 -12.98 11.30 -19.57
N GLU A 58 -12.27 10.83 -20.58
CA GLU A 58 -11.39 9.65 -20.45
C GLU A 58 -10.23 9.91 -19.50
N LEU A 59 -9.56 11.06 -19.64
CA LEU A 59 -8.48 11.47 -18.75
C LEU A 59 -8.94 11.55 -17.29
N GLN A 60 -10.15 12.08 -17.05
CA GLN A 60 -10.74 12.12 -15.71
C GLN A 60 -10.94 10.72 -15.13
N ARG A 61 -11.49 9.77 -15.91
CA ARG A 61 -11.67 8.37 -15.48
C ARG A 61 -10.34 7.73 -15.10
N SER A 62 -9.31 7.91 -15.93
CA SER A 62 -7.97 7.38 -15.67
C SER A 62 -7.35 7.95 -14.38
N PHE A 63 -7.49 9.25 -14.13
CA PHE A 63 -7.02 9.84 -12.88
C PHE A 63 -7.81 9.37 -11.66
N MET A 64 -9.12 9.15 -11.77
CA MET A 64 -9.91 8.60 -10.67
C MET A 64 -9.46 7.17 -10.33
N ALA A 65 -9.28 6.31 -11.33
CA ALA A 65 -8.78 4.96 -11.14
C ALA A 65 -7.39 4.95 -10.48
N LEU A 66 -6.45 5.73 -11.01
CA LEU A 66 -5.11 5.86 -10.44
C LEU A 66 -5.15 6.38 -8.99
N SER A 67 -6.03 7.35 -8.70
CA SER A 67 -6.18 7.86 -7.33
C SER A 67 -6.62 6.78 -6.36
N GLN A 68 -7.53 5.91 -6.77
CA GLN A 68 -8.01 4.82 -5.93
C GLN A 68 -6.91 3.78 -5.70
N ASP A 69 -6.14 3.44 -6.72
CA ASP A 69 -5.08 2.43 -6.60
C ASP A 69 -3.90 2.92 -5.76
N ILE A 70 -3.55 4.21 -5.84
CA ILE A 70 -2.59 4.83 -4.92
C ILE A 70 -3.09 4.71 -3.47
N GLN A 71 -4.36 5.03 -3.21
CA GLN A 71 -4.93 4.93 -1.86
C GLN A 71 -4.95 3.50 -1.33
N LYS A 72 -5.30 2.51 -2.17
CA LYS A 72 -5.23 1.08 -1.81
C LYS A 72 -3.81 0.67 -1.46
N THR A 73 -2.84 1.10 -2.26
CA THR A 73 -1.42 0.77 -2.07
C THR A 73 -0.89 1.35 -0.77
N ILE A 74 -1.16 2.63 -0.49
CA ILE A 74 -0.79 3.29 0.78
C ILE A 74 -1.35 2.51 1.98
N LYS A 75 -2.65 2.17 1.96
CA LYS A 75 -3.28 1.41 3.05
C LYS A 75 -2.66 0.02 3.21
N LYS A 76 -2.37 -0.67 2.11
CA LYS A 76 -1.76 -2.00 2.12
C LYS A 76 -0.35 -1.98 2.72
N THR A 77 0.47 -1.00 2.32
CA THR A 77 1.82 -0.83 2.85
C THR A 77 1.80 -0.49 4.33
N ALA A 78 0.98 0.48 4.75
CA ALA A 78 0.84 0.86 6.16
C ALA A 78 0.39 -0.32 7.03
N ARG A 79 -0.60 -1.10 6.57
CA ARG A 79 -1.05 -2.32 7.29
C ARG A 79 0.05 -3.36 7.40
N ARG A 80 0.83 -3.59 6.33
CA ARG A 80 1.94 -4.54 6.34
C ARG A 80 3.04 -4.12 7.33
N GLU A 81 3.41 -2.85 7.34
CA GLU A 81 4.40 -2.30 8.28
C GLU A 81 3.92 -2.37 9.73
N GLN A 82 2.64 -2.11 9.98
CA GLN A 82 2.04 -2.29 11.30
C GLN A 82 2.14 -3.74 11.77
N LEU A 83 1.70 -4.69 10.94
CA LEU A 83 1.77 -6.12 11.28
C LEU A 83 3.20 -6.60 11.55
N MET A 84 4.18 -6.16 10.75
CA MET A 84 5.59 -6.53 11.00
C MET A 84 6.12 -5.95 12.32
N ARG A 85 5.71 -4.73 12.69
CA ARG A 85 6.06 -4.14 13.99
C ARG A 85 5.42 -4.88 15.16
N GLU A 86 4.13 -5.24 15.03
CA GLU A 86 3.41 -6.02 16.03
C GLU A 86 4.02 -7.42 16.21
N GLU A 87 4.39 -8.10 15.12
CA GLU A 87 5.05 -9.40 15.17
C GLU A 87 6.44 -9.32 15.84
N ALA A 88 7.22 -8.29 15.51
CA ALA A 88 8.53 -8.08 16.15
C ALA A 88 8.39 -7.82 17.65
N GLU A 89 7.40 -7.02 18.06
CA GLU A 89 7.13 -6.75 19.47
C GLU A 89 6.62 -7.99 20.20
N GLN A 90 5.74 -8.78 19.58
CA GLN A 90 5.30 -10.07 20.13
C GLN A 90 6.47 -11.02 20.37
N LYS A 91 7.41 -11.12 19.41
CA LYS A 91 8.63 -11.93 19.58
C LYS A 91 9.48 -11.43 20.73
N ARG A 92 9.68 -10.11 20.83
CA ARG A 92 10.43 -9.49 21.92
C ARG A 92 9.80 -9.78 23.28
N LEU A 93 8.49 -9.58 23.41
CA LEU A 93 7.74 -9.85 24.63
C LEU A 93 7.78 -11.33 25.01
N LYS A 94 7.63 -12.24 24.05
CA LYS A 94 7.77 -13.68 24.27
C LYS A 94 9.14 -14.01 24.88
N THR A 95 10.22 -13.48 24.31
CA THR A 95 11.57 -13.69 24.83
C THR A 95 11.73 -13.11 26.24
N VAL A 96 11.16 -11.94 26.53
CA VAL A 96 11.19 -11.38 27.88
C VAL A 96 10.46 -12.28 28.88
N LEU A 97 9.29 -12.80 28.52
CA LEU A 97 8.51 -13.71 29.38
C LEU A 97 9.22 -15.04 29.60
N GLU A 98 9.85 -15.61 28.57
CA GLU A 98 10.66 -16.82 28.69
C GLU A 98 11.85 -16.60 29.63
N LEU A 99 12.54 -15.47 29.51
CA LEU A 99 13.64 -15.11 30.41
C LEU A 99 13.15 -14.87 31.85
N GLN A 100 12.04 -14.16 32.03
CA GLN A 100 11.43 -13.96 33.35
C GLN A 100 11.12 -15.30 34.01
N TYR A 101 10.50 -16.22 33.27
CA TYR A 101 10.20 -17.57 33.75
C TYR A 101 11.46 -18.34 34.16
N ILE A 102 12.49 -18.34 33.32
CA ILE A 102 13.76 -19.02 33.64
C ILE A 102 14.38 -18.40 34.91
N LEU A 103 14.44 -17.07 34.99
CA LEU A 103 15.01 -16.38 36.14
C LEU A 103 14.22 -16.65 37.43
N GLU A 104 12.89 -16.72 37.35
CA GLU A 104 12.03 -17.10 38.47
C GLU A 104 12.32 -18.53 38.92
N LYS A 105 12.43 -19.49 37.99
CA LYS A 105 12.79 -20.88 38.32
C LYS A 105 14.21 -21.02 38.86
N LEU A 106 15.16 -20.22 38.38
CA LEU A 106 16.51 -20.16 38.95
C LEU A 106 16.53 -19.52 40.34
N GLY A 107 15.47 -18.81 40.74
CA GLY A 107 15.29 -18.36 42.12
C GLY A 107 15.13 -19.52 43.11
N ASP A 108 14.58 -20.64 42.66
CA ASP A 108 14.34 -21.84 43.45
C ASP A 108 15.65 -22.62 43.72
N ASP A 109 15.94 -22.87 45.00
CA ASP A 109 17.18 -23.51 45.42
C ASP A 109 17.22 -25.02 45.08
N GLU A 110 16.07 -25.69 44.98
CA GLU A 110 16.00 -27.07 44.50
C GLU A 110 16.43 -27.13 43.03
N VAL A 111 15.83 -26.27 42.18
CA VAL A 111 16.17 -26.17 40.76
C VAL A 111 17.65 -25.83 40.54
N LYS A 112 18.21 -24.90 41.34
CA LYS A 112 19.65 -24.59 41.29
C LYS A 112 20.52 -25.80 41.62
N THR A 113 20.11 -26.60 42.60
CA THR A 113 20.84 -27.78 43.04
C THR A 113 20.83 -28.86 41.97
N ASP A 114 19.66 -29.13 41.38
CA ASP A 114 19.48 -30.07 40.28
C ASP A 114 20.33 -29.67 39.06
N LEU A 115 20.32 -28.38 38.69
CA LEU A 115 21.15 -27.87 37.60
C LEU A 115 22.65 -28.07 37.86
N LYS A 116 23.13 -27.82 39.08
CA LYS A 116 24.54 -28.04 39.45
C LYS A 116 24.92 -29.51 39.36
N GLN A 117 24.05 -30.41 39.81
CA GLN A 117 24.27 -31.85 39.72
C GLN A 117 24.30 -32.33 38.27
N GLY A 118 23.31 -31.95 37.45
CA GLY A 118 23.28 -32.28 36.03
C GLY A 118 24.50 -31.75 35.26
N LEU A 119 25.01 -30.55 35.60
CA LEU A 119 26.25 -30.01 35.05
C LEU A 119 27.49 -30.85 35.42
N ALA A 120 27.57 -31.34 36.65
CA ALA A 120 28.66 -32.21 37.10
C ALA A 120 28.62 -33.56 36.37
N GLU A 121 27.43 -34.13 36.21
CA GLU A 121 27.20 -35.39 35.47
C GLU A 121 27.55 -35.24 33.99
N TYR A 122 27.09 -34.18 33.33
CA TYR A 122 27.43 -33.89 31.93
C TYR A 122 28.95 -33.77 31.73
N ARG A 123 29.65 -33.04 32.62
CA ARG A 123 31.12 -32.91 32.57
C ARG A 123 31.82 -34.25 32.77
N SER A 124 31.32 -35.07 33.70
CA SER A 124 31.83 -36.43 33.93
C SER A 124 31.64 -37.32 32.71
N CYS A 125 30.46 -37.28 32.09
CA CYS A 125 30.14 -38.03 30.87
C CYS A 125 30.99 -37.58 29.68
N ARG A 126 31.19 -36.27 29.51
CA ARG A 126 32.06 -35.71 28.46
C ARG A 126 33.51 -36.13 28.65
N ARG A 127 34.04 -36.11 29.87
CA ARG A 127 35.41 -36.60 30.16
C ARG A 127 35.57 -38.09 29.87
N ARG A 128 34.60 -38.91 30.30
CA ARG A 128 34.59 -40.35 30.02
C ARG A 128 34.52 -40.64 28.53
N SER A 129 33.68 -39.91 27.79
CA SER A 129 33.62 -40.00 26.33
C SER A 129 34.97 -39.63 25.69
N CYS A 130 35.58 -38.49 26.05
CA CYS A 130 36.91 -38.12 25.56
C CYS A 130 37.98 -39.19 25.88
N HIS A 131 37.97 -39.76 27.08
CA HIS A 131 38.88 -40.87 27.44
C HIS A 131 38.67 -42.10 26.54
N CYS A 132 37.42 -42.47 26.29
CA CYS A 132 37.08 -43.59 25.42
C CYS A 132 37.55 -43.36 23.98
N TRP A 133 37.41 -42.14 23.46
CA TRP A 133 37.91 -41.75 22.13
C TRP A 133 39.44 -41.77 22.05
N THR A 134 40.16 -41.28 23.07
CA THR A 134 41.63 -41.35 23.08
C THR A 134 42.16 -42.79 23.19
N SER A 135 41.47 -43.65 23.94
CA SER A 135 41.83 -45.07 24.03
C SER A 135 41.49 -45.88 22.77
N PHE A 136 40.51 -45.43 21.96
CA PHE A 136 40.19 -46.06 20.68
C PHE A 136 41.13 -45.63 19.54
N ALA A 137 41.77 -44.46 19.67
CA ALA A 137 42.67 -43.90 18.65
C ALA A 137 44.16 -44.28 18.85
N SER A 138 44.48 -45.09 19.87
CA SER A 138 45.82 -45.63 20.14
C SER A 138 45.87 -47.12 19.78
#